data_AF-A0A958GS11-F1
#
_entry.id   AF-A0A958GS11-F1
#
_cell.length_a   1.000
_cell.length_b   1.000
_cell.length_c   1.000
_cell.angle_alpha   90.00
_cell.angle_beta   90.00
_cell.angle_gamma   90.00
#
_symmetry.space_group_name_H-M   'P 1'
#
loop_
_entity.id
_entity.type
_entity.pdbx_description
1 polymer ?
#
loop_
_entity_poly.entity_id
_entity_poly.type
_entity_poly.pdbx_seq_one_letter_code
_entity_poly.pdbx_strand_id
1 'polypeptide(L)'
;MLGIGSPRDLRKNASQELARLRAFDWKAYFAVVLDGVVRGLTAGFSVKELRAVLRGDPPTERPNPRYKSQVKSFTLHLRPKFYQRASTWFTHTWRLGWFSVYFFVVETITGLVLMVFYAPTPERAYGDMLYIMGNVPFGLFMRDLHRLGAEGMVAVVVLHMVRVYFTASYKGERAFTWFTGVVLLLVTLTLSFSGYLLPWDQLAYWAVTIGTSMADKAPVIGTEVNLLLRGALDIWAGGLLRFYLLHVLLLPLVAIIVISIHYYKVAREHSISLPASVEEGEMEPEAYKHATERIDLIPDLLIHEIMLTSVASFIMIASVATFFHAPMEAHADPQVTPLHTEAPWYFLWLQGLLKLGDPVWMGVILPGIIFGVLFVVPWLDRNPHRLPRKRPAAIIMGLATVITMVVLTYMGTPGYGIETPPAQDILSHLVPATHPGPVKELPWDEIEAGPFDEASGVHSKRTYFVSYPEAWASDPAYADTEQFVFVTDEGPVAGLDSDNEFLEVLHHFKAEVEHQPRLIAPVDNSLPLAQVTVEEVQPGVKWVEFRINWDEIDINPDGSPRFVEGSDTDIRLKRETKEVPAPDSQIEAVAVHRDSNYH
;
A
#
# COMPACT_ATOMS: atom_id res chain seq x y z
N MET A 1 -7.99 29.21 49.80
CA MET A 1 -8.85 28.48 50.76
C MET A 1 -9.96 27.78 49.98
N LEU A 2 -9.71 26.57 49.47
CA LEU A 2 -10.77 25.69 48.98
C LEU A 2 -10.88 24.57 50.01
N GLY A 3 -11.91 24.65 50.84
CA GLY A 3 -12.12 23.73 51.97
C GLY A 3 -12.42 22.32 51.47
N ILE A 4 -11.43 21.45 51.53
CA ILE A 4 -11.64 20.01 51.39
C ILE A 4 -12.28 19.55 52.70
N GLY A 5 -13.56 19.20 52.67
CA GLY A 5 -14.32 18.73 53.84
C GLY A 5 -13.69 17.51 54.50
N SER A 6 -14.18 17.13 55.69
CA SER A 6 -13.60 16.01 56.44
C SER A 6 -13.63 14.70 55.62
N PRO A 7 -12.72 13.75 55.84
CA PRO A 7 -12.72 12.47 55.13
C PRO A 7 -14.05 11.70 55.19
N ARG A 8 -14.83 11.91 56.26
CA ARG A 8 -16.19 11.35 56.40
C ARG A 8 -17.19 12.03 55.46
N ASP A 9 -17.10 13.35 55.29
CA ASP A 9 -17.96 14.10 54.36
C ASP A 9 -17.65 13.75 52.91
N LEU A 10 -16.36 13.60 52.57
CA LEU A 10 -15.93 13.10 51.27
C LEU A 10 -16.47 11.69 51.00
N ARG A 11 -16.40 10.78 51.98
CA ARG A 11 -16.93 9.42 51.85
C ARG A 11 -18.46 9.42 51.70
N LYS A 12 -19.16 10.28 52.44
CA LYS A 12 -20.62 10.41 52.35
C LYS A 12 -21.03 10.98 50.99
N ASN A 13 -20.37 12.04 50.53
CA ASN A 13 -20.59 12.62 49.20
C ASN A 13 -20.29 11.62 48.08
N ALA A 14 -19.17 10.88 48.18
CA ALA A 14 -18.84 9.82 47.23
C ALA A 14 -19.89 8.70 47.23
N SER A 15 -20.39 8.29 48.40
CA SER A 15 -21.44 7.28 48.50
C SER A 15 -22.78 7.76 47.93
N GLN A 16 -23.11 9.03 48.09
CA GLN A 16 -24.32 9.65 47.55
C GLN A 16 -24.22 9.82 46.03
N GLU A 17 -23.08 10.24 45.49
CA GLU A 17 -22.84 10.28 44.05
C GLU A 17 -22.81 8.87 43.44
N LEU A 18 -22.23 7.88 44.12
CA LEU A 18 -22.30 6.48 43.67
C LEU A 18 -23.74 5.95 43.66
N ALA A 19 -24.55 6.28 44.67
CA ALA A 19 -25.97 5.92 44.70
C ALA A 19 -26.74 6.61 43.56
N ARG A 20 -26.44 7.89 43.29
CA ARG A 20 -27.00 8.66 42.18
C ARG A 20 -26.61 8.07 40.82
N LEU A 21 -25.34 7.74 40.60
CA LEU A 21 -24.84 7.14 39.35
C LEU A 21 -25.41 5.74 39.11
N ARG A 22 -25.65 4.96 40.18
CA ARG A 22 -26.31 3.65 40.10
C ARG A 22 -27.80 3.75 39.83
N ALA A 23 -28.47 4.78 40.35
CA ALA A 23 -29.89 5.02 40.11
C ALA A 23 -30.17 5.77 38.78
N PHE A 24 -29.12 6.31 38.14
CA PHE A 24 -29.24 7.01 36.86
C PHE A 24 -29.52 6.00 35.74
N ASP A 25 -30.58 6.26 34.97
CA ASP A 25 -30.92 5.43 33.82
C ASP A 25 -29.99 5.74 32.64
N TRP A 26 -28.83 5.09 32.67
CA TRP A 26 -27.83 5.19 31.61
C TRP A 26 -28.40 4.75 30.25
N LYS A 27 -29.31 3.78 30.22
CA LYS A 27 -29.90 3.31 28.96
C LYS A 27 -30.76 4.39 28.33
N ALA A 28 -31.63 5.04 29.11
CA ALA A 28 -32.43 6.16 28.61
C ALA A 28 -31.56 7.36 28.22
N TYR A 29 -30.53 7.69 29.01
CA TYR A 29 -29.61 8.77 28.67
C TYR A 29 -28.86 8.51 27.36
N PHE A 30 -28.25 7.33 27.20
CA PHE A 30 -27.57 6.98 25.95
C PHE A 30 -28.53 6.90 24.76
N ALA A 31 -29.76 6.43 24.95
CA ALA A 31 -30.78 6.44 23.90
C ALA A 31 -31.11 7.87 23.44
N VAL A 32 -31.24 8.83 24.38
CA VAL A 32 -31.47 10.25 24.07
C VAL A 32 -30.25 10.88 23.39
N VAL A 33 -29.03 10.59 23.86
CA VAL A 33 -27.79 11.08 23.24
C VAL A 33 -27.66 10.52 21.82
N LEU A 34 -27.85 9.22 21.65
CA LEU A 34 -27.78 8.56 20.35
C LEU A 34 -28.84 9.12 19.41
N ASP A 35 -30.07 9.31 19.86
CA ASP A 35 -31.14 9.91 19.06
C ASP A 35 -30.80 11.36 18.67
N GLY A 36 -30.22 12.14 19.59
CA GLY A 36 -29.74 13.49 19.32
C GLY A 36 -28.63 13.52 18.27
N VAL A 37 -27.65 12.62 18.39
CA VAL A 37 -26.55 12.47 17.42
C VAL A 37 -27.09 12.04 16.07
N VAL A 38 -27.95 11.01 16.02
CA VAL A 38 -28.55 10.55 14.77
C VAL A 38 -29.37 11.64 14.13
N ARG A 39 -30.26 12.35 14.84
CA ARG A 39 -30.99 13.51 14.29
C ARG A 39 -30.06 14.61 13.78
N GLY A 40 -28.94 14.85 14.47
CA GLY A 40 -27.90 15.77 14.05
C GLY A 40 -27.16 15.31 12.79
N LEU A 41 -27.03 14.01 12.56
CA LEU A 41 -26.45 13.46 11.34
C LEU A 41 -27.48 13.39 10.20
N THR A 42 -28.69 12.89 10.46
CA THR A 42 -29.64 12.38 9.44
C THR A 42 -30.85 13.29 9.20
N ALA A 43 -30.64 14.50 8.70
CA ALA A 43 -31.73 15.41 8.31
C ALA A 43 -32.81 15.68 9.40
N GLY A 44 -32.56 15.33 10.67
CA GLY A 44 -33.55 15.40 11.77
C GLY A 44 -34.34 14.12 12.05
N PHE A 45 -34.05 13.01 11.36
CA PHE A 45 -34.68 11.71 11.61
C PHE A 45 -34.18 11.09 12.92
N SER A 46 -35.11 10.53 13.69
CA SER A 46 -34.78 9.71 14.86
C SER A 46 -34.18 8.37 14.42
N VAL A 47 -33.58 7.62 15.33
CA VAL A 47 -33.11 6.26 15.04
C VAL A 47 -34.26 5.38 14.53
N LYS A 48 -35.45 5.54 15.12
CA LYS A 48 -36.65 4.76 14.77
C LYS A 48 -37.19 5.17 13.40
N GLU A 49 -37.24 6.48 13.14
CA GLU A 49 -37.74 7.04 11.89
C GLU A 49 -36.81 6.68 10.72
N LEU A 50 -35.48 6.78 10.92
CA LEU A 50 -34.50 6.36 9.93
C LEU A 50 -34.69 4.88 9.58
N ARG A 51 -34.88 4.02 10.59
CA ARG A 51 -35.11 2.59 10.38
C ARG A 51 -36.42 2.31 9.62
N ALA A 52 -37.49 3.06 9.91
CA ALA A 52 -38.76 2.95 9.21
C ALA A 52 -38.61 3.37 7.74
N VAL A 53 -37.97 4.52 7.49
CA VAL A 53 -37.66 5.03 6.15
C VAL A 53 -36.82 4.02 5.35
N LEU A 54 -35.79 3.43 5.96
CA LEU A 54 -34.97 2.40 5.31
C LEU A 54 -35.74 1.11 4.96
N ARG A 55 -36.85 0.84 5.64
CA ARG A 55 -37.74 -0.31 5.36
C ARG A 55 -38.85 0.01 4.36
N GLY A 56 -39.02 1.28 3.99
CA GLY A 56 -40.18 1.75 3.23
C GLY A 56 -41.46 1.80 4.06
N ASP A 57 -41.35 1.77 5.40
CA ASP A 57 -42.49 1.91 6.29
C ASP A 57 -42.98 3.38 6.29
N PRO A 58 -44.29 3.63 6.53
CA PRO A 58 -44.80 4.99 6.65
C PRO A 58 -44.13 5.75 7.82
N PRO A 59 -44.02 7.09 7.72
CA PRO A 59 -43.40 7.92 8.76
C PRO A 59 -43.98 7.62 10.14
N THR A 60 -43.11 7.32 11.11
CA THR A 60 -43.53 6.94 12.47
C THR A 60 -43.62 8.15 13.41
N GLU A 61 -42.96 9.25 13.05
CA GLU A 61 -42.91 10.50 13.81
C GLU A 61 -43.38 11.69 12.97
N ARG A 62 -44.07 12.64 13.61
CA ARG A 62 -44.41 13.91 12.96
C ARG A 62 -43.17 14.80 12.90
N PRO A 63 -42.84 15.42 11.74
CA PRO A 63 -41.70 16.32 11.63
C PRO A 63 -41.81 17.46 12.64
N ASN A 64 -40.78 17.68 13.47
CA ASN A 64 -40.79 18.79 14.42
C ASN A 64 -40.64 20.12 13.65
N PRO A 65 -41.65 21.00 13.62
CA PRO A 65 -41.61 22.24 12.84
C PRO A 65 -40.56 23.24 13.35
N ARG A 66 -40.08 23.09 14.60
CA ARG A 66 -38.99 23.92 15.15
C ARG A 66 -37.61 23.38 14.82
N TYR A 67 -37.50 22.15 14.32
CA TYR A 67 -36.22 21.57 13.95
C TYR A 67 -35.81 22.06 12.56
N LYS A 68 -34.91 23.05 12.55
CA LYS A 68 -34.30 23.56 11.32
C LYS A 68 -33.30 22.54 10.78
N SER A 69 -33.79 21.49 10.10
CA SER A 69 -32.95 20.38 9.62
C SER A 69 -31.81 20.82 8.72
N GLN A 70 -31.99 21.88 7.93
CA GLN A 70 -30.91 22.46 7.09
C GLN A 70 -29.74 23.06 7.88
N VAL A 71 -30.00 23.49 9.12
CA VAL A 71 -28.99 24.13 9.98
C VAL A 71 -28.44 23.14 11.02
N LYS A 72 -29.28 22.19 11.45
CA LYS A 72 -28.94 21.22 12.51
C LYS A 72 -28.45 19.88 11.98
N SER A 73 -28.73 19.52 10.72
CA SER A 73 -28.22 18.29 10.13
C SER A 73 -26.89 18.51 9.45
N PHE A 74 -25.87 17.75 9.87
CA PHE A 74 -24.57 17.68 9.21
C PHE A 74 -24.69 17.24 7.75
N THR A 75 -25.45 16.17 7.47
CA THR A 75 -25.63 15.66 6.11
C THR A 75 -26.30 16.69 5.20
N LEU A 76 -27.36 17.36 5.67
CA LEU A 76 -28.01 18.41 4.88
C LEU A 76 -27.22 19.72 4.87
N HIS A 77 -26.21 19.88 5.73
CA HIS A 77 -25.27 20.99 5.65
C HIS A 77 -24.31 20.77 4.47
N LEU A 78 -23.78 19.56 4.34
CA LEU A 78 -22.84 19.15 3.29
C LEU A 78 -23.49 18.92 1.92
N ARG A 79 -24.72 18.39 1.87
CA ARG A 79 -25.37 17.94 0.64
C ARG A 79 -26.79 18.48 0.48
N PRO A 80 -27.26 18.73 -0.76
CA PRO A 80 -28.63 19.14 -1.01
C PRO A 80 -29.61 18.02 -0.65
N LYS A 81 -30.84 18.40 -0.36
CA LYS A 81 -31.92 17.47 0.00
C LYS A 81 -32.27 16.50 -1.13
N PHE A 82 -32.06 16.91 -2.37
CA PHE A 82 -32.43 16.14 -3.54
C PHE A 82 -31.50 16.44 -4.70
N TYR A 83 -31.47 15.52 -5.65
CA TYR A 83 -30.77 15.63 -6.93
C TYR A 83 -31.75 15.34 -8.06
N GLN A 84 -31.39 15.75 -9.27
CA GLN A 84 -32.12 15.31 -10.46
C GLN A 84 -31.66 13.89 -10.85
N ARG A 85 -32.59 13.03 -11.25
CA ARG A 85 -32.34 11.60 -11.52
C ARG A 85 -31.15 11.37 -12.46
N ALA A 86 -31.05 12.11 -13.56
CA ALA A 86 -29.98 11.92 -14.53
C ALA A 86 -28.57 12.29 -14.00
N SER A 87 -28.48 13.19 -13.02
CA SER A 87 -27.20 13.50 -12.36
C SER A 87 -26.68 12.34 -11.49
N THR A 88 -27.57 11.41 -11.12
CA THR A 88 -27.28 10.26 -10.25
C THR A 88 -27.06 8.95 -11.02
N TRP A 89 -27.17 8.97 -12.35
CA TRP A 89 -26.89 7.79 -13.16
C TRP A 89 -25.43 7.34 -12.98
N PHE A 90 -25.27 6.05 -12.69
CA PHE A 90 -23.96 5.44 -12.50
C PHE A 90 -23.12 5.57 -13.78
N THR A 91 -23.68 5.36 -14.95
CA THR A 91 -22.97 5.47 -16.25
C THR A 91 -22.50 6.88 -16.58
N HIS A 92 -23.18 7.91 -16.07
CA HIS A 92 -22.80 9.30 -16.29
C HIS A 92 -21.65 9.72 -15.39
N THR A 93 -21.71 9.34 -14.12
CA THR A 93 -20.77 9.84 -13.10
C THR A 93 -19.69 8.86 -12.68
N TRP A 94 -19.96 7.56 -12.86
CA TRP A 94 -19.24 6.42 -12.27
C TRP A 94 -19.04 6.54 -10.76
N ARG A 95 -19.78 7.45 -10.12
CA ARG A 95 -19.60 7.87 -8.73
C ARG A 95 -18.14 8.20 -8.36
N LEU A 96 -17.33 8.62 -9.33
CA LEU A 96 -15.88 8.84 -9.14
C LEU A 96 -15.59 9.92 -8.08
N GLY A 97 -16.38 11.01 -8.05
CA GLY A 97 -16.24 12.05 -7.02
C GLY A 97 -16.71 11.63 -5.62
N TRP A 98 -17.52 10.57 -5.52
CA TRP A 98 -17.88 9.95 -4.24
C TRP A 98 -16.80 8.97 -3.81
N PHE A 99 -16.31 8.15 -4.74
CA PHE A 99 -15.22 7.20 -4.47
C PHE A 99 -13.91 7.90 -4.10
N SER A 100 -13.60 9.08 -4.65
CA SER A 100 -12.39 9.83 -4.25
C SER A 100 -12.42 10.23 -2.77
N VAL A 101 -13.58 10.66 -2.26
CA VAL A 101 -13.75 10.97 -0.83
C VAL A 101 -13.76 9.69 0.00
N TYR A 102 -14.38 8.62 -0.47
CA TYR A 102 -14.33 7.31 0.19
C TYR A 102 -12.89 6.84 0.37
N PHE A 103 -12.06 6.86 -0.68
CA PHE A 103 -10.66 6.48 -0.58
C PHE A 103 -9.89 7.41 0.36
N PHE A 104 -10.10 8.73 0.28
CA PHE A 104 -9.49 9.67 1.23
C PHE A 104 -9.84 9.34 2.70
N VAL A 105 -11.08 8.93 2.98
CA VAL A 105 -11.49 8.51 4.33
C VAL A 105 -10.82 7.19 4.74
N VAL A 106 -10.75 6.20 3.83
CA VAL A 106 -10.04 4.95 4.08
C VAL A 106 -8.57 5.23 4.41
N GLU A 107 -7.88 6.00 3.56
CA GLU A 107 -6.47 6.39 3.74
C GLU A 107 -6.24 7.14 5.04
N THR A 108 -7.16 8.03 5.42
CA THR A 108 -7.08 8.76 6.70
C THR A 108 -7.18 7.78 7.87
N ILE A 109 -8.13 6.84 7.84
CA ILE A 109 -8.32 5.89 8.95
C ILE A 109 -7.13 4.93 9.05
N THR A 110 -6.73 4.31 7.94
CA THR A 110 -5.60 3.37 7.94
C THR A 110 -4.29 4.09 8.28
N GLY A 111 -4.07 5.30 7.77
CA GLY A 111 -2.90 6.12 8.08
C GLY A 111 -2.82 6.52 9.56
N LEU A 112 -3.96 6.90 10.18
CA LEU A 112 -4.02 7.19 11.61
C LEU A 112 -3.69 5.97 12.48
N VAL A 113 -4.03 4.76 12.03
CA VAL A 113 -3.66 3.52 12.73
C VAL A 113 -2.17 3.25 12.57
N LEU A 114 -1.65 3.33 11.34
CA LEU A 114 -0.24 3.04 11.05
C LEU A 114 0.72 4.02 11.74
N MET A 115 0.37 5.30 11.82
CA MET A 115 1.24 6.32 12.41
C MET A 115 1.51 6.11 13.91
N VAL A 116 0.67 5.32 14.62
CA VAL A 116 0.88 5.00 16.05
C VAL A 116 2.09 4.10 16.23
N PHE A 117 2.46 3.31 15.21
CA PHE A 117 3.52 2.30 15.27
C PHE A 117 4.78 2.68 14.49
N TYR A 118 4.86 3.91 13.97
CA TYR A 118 5.93 4.31 13.05
C TYR A 118 6.70 5.54 13.56
N ALA A 119 8.02 5.41 13.67
CA ALA A 119 8.94 6.53 13.95
C ALA A 119 9.63 7.03 12.67
N PRO A 120 9.54 8.33 12.32
CA PRO A 120 10.11 8.90 11.10
C PRO A 120 11.61 9.20 11.23
N THR A 121 12.42 8.19 11.55
CA THR A 121 13.90 8.27 11.62
C THR A 121 14.52 7.15 10.79
N PRO A 122 15.56 7.40 9.97
CA PRO A 122 16.17 6.38 9.11
C PRO A 122 16.56 5.10 9.85
N GLU A 123 17.01 5.23 11.10
CA GLU A 123 17.47 4.10 11.92
C GLU A 123 16.33 3.19 12.40
N ARG A 124 15.07 3.65 12.34
CA ARG A 124 13.90 2.90 12.84
C ARG A 124 12.83 2.67 11.79
N ALA A 125 12.65 3.58 10.82
CA ALA A 125 11.52 3.59 9.90
C ALA A 125 11.31 2.24 9.19
N TYR A 126 12.39 1.65 8.67
CA TYR A 126 12.34 0.33 8.02
C TYR A 126 12.00 -0.79 9.02
N GLY A 127 12.67 -0.82 10.17
CA GLY A 127 12.43 -1.80 11.23
C GLY A 127 11.01 -1.73 11.81
N ASP A 128 10.47 -0.52 11.99
CA ASP A 128 9.09 -0.28 12.43
C ASP A 128 8.10 -0.77 11.36
N MET A 129 8.42 -0.64 10.08
CA MET A 129 7.59 -1.19 9.00
C MET A 129 7.55 -2.72 9.02
N LEU A 130 8.70 -3.38 9.25
CA LEU A 130 8.74 -4.83 9.48
C LEU A 130 7.96 -5.24 10.72
N TYR A 131 8.06 -4.46 11.81
CA TYR A 131 7.31 -4.69 13.04
C TYR A 131 5.79 -4.57 12.82
N ILE A 132 5.33 -3.58 12.03
CA ILE A 132 3.93 -3.45 11.63
C ILE A 132 3.47 -4.70 10.87
N MET A 133 4.31 -5.24 9.97
CA MET A 133 3.95 -6.41 9.16
C MET A 133 3.92 -7.71 9.99
N GLY A 134 4.90 -7.92 10.88
CA GLY A 134 5.05 -9.18 11.61
C GLY A 134 4.37 -9.24 12.97
N ASN A 135 4.39 -8.14 13.75
CA ASN A 135 4.13 -8.20 15.18
C ASN A 135 2.86 -7.44 15.60
N VAL A 136 2.40 -6.47 14.80
CA VAL A 136 1.17 -5.73 15.08
C VAL A 136 -0.04 -6.54 14.60
N PRO A 137 -1.04 -6.84 15.46
CA PRO A 137 -2.26 -7.51 15.03
C PRO A 137 -2.97 -6.74 13.91
N PHE A 138 -3.23 -7.40 12.79
CA PHE A 138 -3.73 -6.79 11.55
C PHE A 138 -2.85 -5.69 10.94
N GLY A 139 -1.59 -5.55 11.36
CA GLY A 139 -0.70 -4.49 10.88
C GLY A 139 -0.36 -4.64 9.38
N LEU A 140 0.00 -5.85 8.94
CA LEU A 140 0.17 -6.17 7.51
C LEU A 140 -1.09 -5.82 6.70
N PHE A 141 -2.26 -6.26 7.18
CA PHE A 141 -3.54 -5.96 6.54
C PHE A 141 -3.81 -4.45 6.43
N MET A 142 -3.54 -3.67 7.49
CA MET A 142 -3.71 -2.21 7.47
C MET A 142 -2.73 -1.52 6.53
N ARG A 143 -1.47 -1.97 6.49
CA ARG A 143 -0.44 -1.49 5.55
C ARG A 143 -0.87 -1.72 4.11
N ASP A 144 -1.28 -2.95 3.79
CA ASP A 144 -1.70 -3.31 2.43
C ASP A 144 -2.98 -2.58 2.02
N LEU A 145 -3.92 -2.39 2.95
CA LEU A 145 -5.14 -1.63 2.69
C LEU A 145 -4.84 -0.14 2.43
N HIS A 146 -3.90 0.46 3.17
CA HIS A 146 -3.42 1.83 2.93
C HIS A 146 -2.70 1.93 1.57
N ARG A 147 -1.84 0.96 1.23
CA ARG A 147 -1.17 0.95 -0.07
C ARG A 147 -2.17 0.83 -1.22
N LEU A 148 -3.11 -0.12 -1.15
CA LEU A 148 -4.13 -0.33 -2.16
C LEU A 148 -5.09 0.85 -2.27
N GLY A 149 -5.47 1.45 -1.13
CA GLY A 149 -6.34 2.61 -1.09
C GLY A 149 -5.69 3.85 -1.69
N ALA A 150 -4.39 4.07 -1.48
CA ALA A 150 -3.62 5.12 -2.13
C ALA A 150 -3.61 4.94 -3.67
N GLU A 151 -3.39 3.73 -4.17
CA GLU A 151 -3.42 3.44 -5.60
C GLU A 151 -4.82 3.64 -6.20
N GLY A 152 -5.84 3.16 -5.49
CA GLY A 152 -7.25 3.37 -5.85
C GLY A 152 -7.63 4.85 -5.87
N MET A 153 -7.16 5.64 -4.91
CA MET A 153 -7.42 7.08 -4.83
C MET A 153 -6.87 7.82 -6.05
N VAL A 154 -5.61 7.58 -6.40
CA VAL A 154 -4.97 8.22 -7.56
C VAL A 154 -5.71 7.84 -8.84
N ALA A 155 -5.99 6.56 -9.05
CA ALA A 155 -6.73 6.08 -10.22
C ALA A 155 -8.12 6.73 -10.33
N VAL A 156 -8.89 6.74 -9.24
CA VAL A 156 -10.24 7.33 -9.23
C VAL A 156 -10.22 8.84 -9.46
N VAL A 157 -9.27 9.57 -8.88
CA VAL A 157 -9.14 11.03 -9.09
C VAL A 157 -8.76 11.33 -10.54
N VAL A 158 -7.81 10.59 -11.13
CA VAL A 158 -7.45 10.75 -12.54
C VAL A 158 -8.64 10.44 -13.45
N LEU A 159 -9.34 9.33 -13.23
CA LEU A 159 -10.56 8.99 -13.98
C LEU A 159 -11.65 10.05 -13.80
N HIS A 160 -11.77 10.63 -12.60
CA HIS A 160 -12.72 11.72 -12.34
C HIS A 160 -12.41 12.94 -13.21
N MET A 161 -11.13 13.34 -13.28
CA MET A 161 -10.69 14.46 -14.10
C MET A 161 -10.94 14.20 -15.59
N VAL A 162 -10.57 13.01 -16.07
CA VAL A 162 -10.80 12.57 -17.46
C VAL A 162 -12.29 12.63 -17.81
N ARG A 163 -13.14 12.05 -16.95
CA ARG A 163 -14.59 12.06 -17.15
C ARG A 163 -15.13 13.49 -17.22
N VAL A 164 -14.75 14.36 -16.27
CA VAL A 164 -15.25 15.75 -16.21
C VAL A 164 -14.81 16.55 -17.44
N TYR A 165 -13.60 16.28 -17.94
CA TYR A 165 -13.12 16.84 -19.19
C TYR A 165 -14.00 16.38 -20.36
N PHE A 166 -14.18 15.07 -20.56
CA PHE A 166 -14.94 14.51 -21.67
C PHE A 166 -16.44 14.81 -21.61
N THR A 167 -17.03 15.04 -20.43
CA THR A 167 -18.42 15.50 -20.30
C THR A 167 -18.57 17.03 -20.34
N ALA A 168 -17.48 17.79 -20.44
CA ALA A 168 -17.46 19.25 -20.37
C ALA A 168 -18.21 19.80 -19.14
N SER A 169 -18.15 19.05 -18.02
CA SER A 169 -18.82 19.42 -16.78
C SER A 169 -18.17 20.62 -16.09
N TYR A 170 -16.98 21.03 -16.53
CA TYR A 170 -16.25 22.21 -16.06
C TYR A 170 -16.77 23.54 -16.64
N LYS A 171 -17.63 23.52 -17.67
CA LYS A 171 -18.07 24.74 -18.37
C LYS A 171 -19.06 25.57 -17.56
N GLY A 172 -19.11 26.87 -17.89
CA GLY A 172 -20.02 27.84 -17.29
C GLY A 172 -19.62 28.16 -15.86
N GLU A 173 -20.59 28.17 -14.96
CA GLU A 173 -20.38 28.53 -13.55
C GLU A 173 -19.46 27.55 -12.79
N ARG A 174 -19.25 26.34 -13.35
CA ARG A 174 -18.43 25.28 -12.73
C ARG A 174 -16.93 25.43 -12.99
N ALA A 175 -16.47 26.51 -13.62
CA ALA A 175 -15.06 26.76 -13.89
C ALA A 175 -14.22 26.79 -12.61
N PHE A 176 -14.74 27.37 -11.53
CA PHE A 176 -14.05 27.37 -10.23
C PHE A 176 -14.04 25.99 -9.55
N THR A 177 -15.10 25.19 -9.74
CA THR A 177 -15.12 23.79 -9.30
C THR A 177 -14.04 22.98 -9.99
N TRP A 178 -13.81 23.21 -11.28
CA TRP A 178 -12.70 22.60 -12.01
C TRP A 178 -11.34 23.04 -11.47
N PHE A 179 -11.13 24.34 -11.22
CA PHE A 179 -9.90 24.85 -10.59
C PHE A 179 -9.59 24.11 -9.28
N THR A 180 -10.57 24.03 -8.37
CA THR A 180 -10.41 23.29 -7.11
C THR A 180 -10.17 21.79 -7.32
N GLY A 181 -10.75 21.19 -8.38
CA GLY A 181 -10.46 19.80 -8.78
C GLY A 181 -9.01 19.60 -9.24
N VAL A 182 -8.43 20.54 -10.00
CA VAL A 182 -7.00 20.51 -10.38
C VAL A 182 -6.11 20.65 -9.14
N VAL A 183 -6.45 21.52 -8.19
CA VAL A 183 -5.74 21.59 -6.90
C VAL A 183 -5.80 20.25 -6.17
N LEU A 184 -6.97 19.61 -6.09
CA LEU A 184 -7.12 18.30 -5.45
C LEU A 184 -6.36 17.17 -6.17
N LEU A 185 -6.25 17.24 -7.50
CA LEU A 185 -5.39 16.32 -8.25
C LEU A 185 -3.93 16.47 -7.81
N LEU A 186 -3.41 17.70 -7.75
CA LEU A 186 -2.04 17.96 -7.31
C LEU A 186 -1.80 17.54 -5.85
N VAL A 187 -2.76 17.82 -4.96
CA VAL A 187 -2.70 17.38 -3.56
C VAL A 187 -2.69 15.85 -3.45
N THR A 188 -3.53 15.15 -4.21
CA THR A 188 -3.57 13.67 -4.25
C THR A 188 -2.24 13.08 -4.73
N LEU A 189 -1.68 13.63 -5.82
CA LEU A 189 -0.38 13.18 -6.33
C LEU A 189 0.74 13.42 -5.31
N THR A 190 0.73 14.57 -4.63
CA THR A 190 1.71 14.91 -3.60
C THR A 190 1.54 14.07 -2.33
N LEU A 191 0.30 13.74 -1.94
CA LEU A 191 0.00 12.82 -0.84
C LEU A 191 0.63 11.45 -1.13
N SER A 192 0.35 10.89 -2.30
CA SER A 192 0.86 9.59 -2.69
C SER A 192 2.40 9.59 -2.77
N PHE A 193 3.00 10.62 -3.37
CA PHE A 193 4.46 10.76 -3.45
C PHE A 193 5.14 10.90 -2.08
N SER A 194 4.57 11.73 -1.20
CA SER A 194 5.16 11.99 0.12
C SER A 194 5.07 10.78 1.05
N GLY A 195 3.99 10.01 0.95
CA GLY A 195 3.82 8.74 1.69
C GLY A 195 4.69 7.61 1.15
N TYR A 196 5.03 7.65 -0.14
CA TYR A 196 5.86 6.64 -0.80
C TYR A 196 7.25 6.50 -0.16
N LEU A 197 7.81 7.58 0.40
CA LEU A 197 9.12 7.57 1.08
C LEU A 197 9.10 6.81 2.42
N LEU A 198 7.95 6.74 3.09
CA LEU A 198 7.88 6.36 4.51
C LEU A 198 8.28 4.90 4.82
N PRO A 199 8.04 3.90 3.96
CA PRO A 199 8.57 2.55 4.17
C PRO A 199 10.09 2.50 4.31
N TRP A 200 10.80 3.49 3.78
CA TRP A 200 12.27 3.60 3.83
C TRP A 200 12.98 2.38 3.22
N ASP A 201 12.39 1.82 2.17
CA ASP A 201 13.00 0.78 1.34
C ASP A 201 13.78 1.38 0.17
N GLN A 202 14.55 0.53 -0.50
CA GLN A 202 15.46 0.95 -1.57
C GLN A 202 14.77 1.70 -2.71
N LEU A 203 13.68 1.14 -3.24
CA LEU A 203 12.92 1.74 -4.33
C LEU A 203 12.30 3.07 -3.93
N ALA A 204 11.67 3.14 -2.76
CA ALA A 204 11.07 4.35 -2.22
C ALA A 204 12.09 5.49 -2.06
N TYR A 205 13.23 5.18 -1.44
CA TYR A 205 14.30 6.14 -1.20
C TYR A 205 14.81 6.75 -2.50
N TRP A 206 15.14 5.91 -3.49
CA TRP A 206 15.69 6.39 -4.76
C TRP A 206 14.65 7.03 -5.67
N ALA A 207 13.42 6.51 -5.73
CA ALA A 207 12.35 7.14 -6.51
C ALA A 207 12.07 8.57 -6.01
N VAL A 208 12.05 8.78 -4.70
CA VAL A 208 11.82 10.12 -4.12
C VAL A 208 13.07 10.99 -4.22
N THR A 209 14.26 10.42 -4.14
CA THR A 209 15.52 11.14 -4.41
C THR A 209 15.53 11.65 -5.86
N ILE A 210 15.26 10.81 -6.85
CA ILE A 210 15.16 11.22 -8.25
C ILE A 210 14.06 12.28 -8.42
N GLY A 211 12.86 12.04 -7.90
CA GLY A 211 11.75 12.99 -8.00
C GLY A 211 12.06 14.36 -7.39
N THR A 212 12.66 14.41 -6.21
CA THR A 212 13.04 15.69 -5.57
C THR A 212 14.22 16.37 -6.27
N SER A 213 15.14 15.62 -6.88
CA SER A 213 16.25 16.20 -7.66
C SER A 213 15.75 17.00 -8.87
N MET A 214 14.56 16.68 -9.38
CA MET A 214 13.93 17.47 -10.45
C MET A 214 13.55 18.87 -9.97
N ALA A 215 13.26 19.06 -8.67
CA ALA A 215 13.00 20.37 -8.12
C ALA A 215 14.22 21.31 -8.23
N ASP A 216 15.44 20.78 -8.12
CA ASP A 216 16.67 21.57 -8.31
C ASP A 216 16.81 22.10 -9.75
N LYS A 217 16.19 21.43 -10.72
CA LYS A 217 16.15 21.88 -12.12
C LYS A 217 15.17 23.03 -12.37
N ALA A 218 14.36 23.41 -11.37
CA ALA A 218 13.45 24.53 -11.51
C ALA A 218 14.21 25.87 -11.54
N PRO A 219 13.91 26.76 -12.51
CA PRO A 219 14.61 28.03 -12.61
C PRO A 219 14.29 28.92 -11.40
N VAL A 220 15.25 29.76 -11.01
CA VAL A 220 15.17 30.80 -9.97
C VAL A 220 15.18 30.30 -8.52
N ILE A 221 14.38 29.30 -8.16
CA ILE A 221 14.18 28.88 -6.75
C ILE A 221 14.37 27.37 -6.51
N GLY A 222 14.87 26.64 -7.51
CA GLY A 222 14.92 25.17 -7.48
C GLY A 222 15.78 24.61 -6.36
N THR A 223 16.99 25.16 -6.18
CA THR A 223 17.94 24.73 -5.16
C THR A 223 17.40 24.97 -3.75
N GLU A 224 16.78 26.12 -3.50
CA GLU A 224 16.17 26.47 -2.21
C GLU A 224 14.99 25.55 -1.89
N VAL A 225 14.15 25.26 -2.88
CA VAL A 225 13.03 24.31 -2.73
C VAL A 225 13.55 22.91 -2.45
N ASN A 226 14.59 22.46 -3.17
CA ASN A 226 15.18 21.14 -2.97
C ASN A 226 15.78 21.01 -1.55
N LEU A 227 16.57 21.98 -1.09
CA LEU A 227 17.12 22.02 0.27
C LEU A 227 16.03 22.08 1.35
N LEU A 228 14.93 22.78 1.08
CA LEU A 228 13.77 22.83 1.98
C LEU A 228 13.05 21.48 2.05
N LEU A 229 12.94 20.75 0.94
CA LEU A 229 12.28 19.43 0.93
C LEU A 229 13.17 18.37 1.58
N ARG A 230 14.46 18.33 1.24
CA ARG A 230 15.39 17.29 1.68
C ARG A 230 15.98 17.54 3.07
N GLY A 231 16.09 18.80 3.49
CA GLY A 231 16.75 19.20 4.73
C GLY A 231 18.26 19.07 4.74
N ALA A 232 18.84 18.51 3.69
CA ALA A 232 20.27 18.45 3.39
C ALA A 232 20.44 18.28 1.87
N LEU A 233 21.67 18.02 1.41
CA LEU A 233 21.94 17.68 0.00
C LEU A 233 21.25 16.36 -0.40
N ASP A 234 21.32 15.38 0.50
CA ASP A 234 20.67 14.08 0.36
C ASP A 234 19.49 13.94 1.33
N ILE A 235 18.57 13.03 1.00
CA ILE A 235 17.43 12.73 1.88
C ILE A 235 17.96 11.89 3.04
N TRP A 236 17.85 12.41 4.26
CA TRP A 236 18.16 11.65 5.47
C TRP A 236 17.13 11.97 6.56
N ALA A 237 17.50 11.88 7.84
CA ALA A 237 16.60 12.13 8.98
C ALA A 237 15.79 13.43 8.86
N GLY A 238 16.42 14.53 8.43
CA GLY A 238 15.73 15.82 8.25
C GLY A 238 14.69 15.78 7.12
N GLY A 239 14.98 15.07 6.02
CA GLY A 239 14.08 14.92 4.89
C GLY A 239 12.92 13.99 5.22
N LEU A 240 13.20 12.83 5.80
CA LEU A 240 12.20 11.86 6.22
C LEU A 240 11.17 12.47 7.18
N LEU A 241 11.63 13.20 8.19
CA LEU A 241 10.74 13.89 9.13
C LEU A 241 9.82 14.92 8.45
N ARG A 242 10.34 15.67 7.47
CA ARG A 242 9.55 16.68 6.73
C ARG A 242 8.52 16.01 5.83
N PHE A 243 8.91 14.94 5.13
CA PHE A 243 8.00 14.15 4.31
C PHE A 243 6.90 13.49 5.15
N TYR A 244 7.24 12.96 6.32
CA TYR A 244 6.27 12.43 7.28
C TYR A 244 5.28 13.52 7.75
N LEU A 245 5.76 14.69 8.18
CA LEU A 245 4.89 15.80 8.60
C LEU A 245 4.00 16.30 7.45
N LEU A 246 4.57 16.38 6.24
CA LEU A 246 3.87 16.78 5.03
C LEU A 246 2.73 15.79 4.72
N HIS A 247 3.02 14.49 4.77
CA HIS A 247 2.09 13.43 4.42
C HIS A 247 1.00 13.20 5.46
N VAL A 248 1.36 13.15 6.75
CA VAL A 248 0.44 12.76 7.82
C VAL A 248 -0.43 13.92 8.31
N LEU A 249 0.08 15.16 8.25
CA LEU A 249 -0.61 16.33 8.80
C LEU A 249 -0.97 17.38 7.76
N LEU A 250 0.03 17.95 7.08
CA LEU A 250 -0.16 19.16 6.28
C LEU A 250 -1.03 18.91 5.04
N LEU A 251 -0.69 17.91 4.23
CA LEU A 251 -1.43 17.61 3.01
C LEU A 251 -2.85 17.09 3.29
N PRO A 252 -3.11 16.21 4.26
CA PRO A 252 -4.48 15.83 4.62
C PRO A 252 -5.31 17.02 5.09
N LEU A 253 -4.73 17.96 5.85
CA LEU A 253 -5.43 19.18 6.26
C LEU A 253 -5.79 20.06 5.06
N VAL A 254 -4.84 20.28 4.14
CA VAL A 254 -5.09 21.01 2.89
C VAL A 254 -6.16 20.30 2.06
N ALA A 255 -6.08 18.98 1.93
CA ALA A 255 -7.08 18.17 1.24
C ALA A 255 -8.47 18.36 1.87
N ILE A 256 -8.61 18.28 3.20
CA ILE A 256 -9.90 18.49 3.88
C ILE A 256 -10.47 19.88 3.57
N ILE A 257 -9.65 20.94 3.61
CA ILE A 257 -10.10 22.31 3.31
C ILE A 257 -10.57 22.41 1.86
N VAL A 258 -9.77 21.94 0.91
CA VAL A 258 -10.10 22.07 -0.52
C VAL A 258 -11.25 21.14 -0.91
N ILE A 259 -11.32 19.91 -0.36
CA ILE A 259 -12.47 19.00 -0.50
C ILE A 259 -13.73 19.70 0.00
N SER A 260 -13.68 20.35 1.16
CA SER A 260 -14.83 21.07 1.71
C SER A 260 -15.33 22.17 0.78
N ILE A 261 -14.42 22.97 0.21
CA ILE A 261 -14.75 24.02 -0.78
C ILE A 261 -15.33 23.38 -2.05
N HIS A 262 -14.67 22.34 -2.57
CA HIS A 262 -15.07 21.64 -3.78
C HIS A 262 -16.47 21.02 -3.65
N TYR A 263 -16.71 20.29 -2.56
CA TYR A 263 -18.00 19.69 -2.25
C TYR A 263 -19.07 20.74 -2.04
N TYR A 264 -18.78 21.85 -1.34
CA TYR A 264 -19.72 22.94 -1.17
C TYR A 264 -20.19 23.51 -2.52
N LYS A 265 -19.26 23.78 -3.44
CA LYS A 265 -19.59 24.29 -4.78
C LYS A 265 -20.43 23.31 -5.59
N VAL A 266 -20.10 22.02 -5.54
CA VAL A 266 -20.89 20.97 -6.21
C VAL A 266 -22.26 20.80 -5.57
N ALA A 267 -22.35 20.78 -4.25
CA ALA A 267 -23.57 20.47 -3.52
C ALA A 267 -24.57 21.63 -3.44
N ARG A 268 -24.09 22.88 -3.33
CA ARG A 268 -24.94 24.03 -3.02
C ARG A 268 -25.16 24.99 -4.18
N GLU A 269 -24.13 25.22 -4.99
CA GLU A 269 -24.21 26.26 -6.03
C GLU A 269 -24.60 25.66 -7.38
N HIS A 270 -23.86 24.68 -7.88
CA HIS A 270 -23.99 24.29 -9.29
C HIS A 270 -24.60 22.90 -9.54
N SER A 271 -24.83 22.13 -8.46
CA SER A 271 -25.22 20.71 -8.53
C SER A 271 -24.25 19.85 -9.36
N ILE A 272 -24.49 18.54 -9.37
CA ILE A 272 -23.84 17.63 -10.32
C ILE A 272 -24.41 17.93 -11.71
N SER A 273 -23.54 18.15 -12.70
CA SER A 273 -23.92 18.38 -14.10
C SER A 273 -24.77 17.22 -14.63
N LEU A 274 -25.82 17.51 -15.39
CA LEU A 274 -26.60 16.47 -16.06
C LEU A 274 -25.83 15.96 -17.28
N PRO A 275 -26.22 14.78 -17.83
CA PRO A 275 -25.76 14.36 -19.14
C PRO A 275 -26.00 15.46 -20.18
N ALA A 276 -25.05 15.65 -21.10
CA ALA A 276 -25.11 16.73 -22.09
C ALA A 276 -26.38 16.67 -22.97
N SER A 277 -26.90 15.46 -23.24
CA SER A 277 -28.17 15.27 -23.96
C SER A 277 -29.38 15.83 -23.23
N VAL A 278 -29.36 15.86 -21.89
CA VAL A 278 -30.42 16.44 -21.06
C VAL A 278 -30.30 17.97 -21.03
N GLU A 279 -29.10 18.51 -20.79
CA GLU A 279 -28.92 19.97 -20.71
C GLU A 279 -29.08 20.68 -22.06
N GLU A 280 -28.74 20.02 -23.18
CA GLU A 280 -28.90 20.59 -24.53
C GLU A 280 -30.26 20.26 -25.17
N GLY A 281 -31.17 19.57 -24.46
CA GLY A 281 -32.53 19.33 -24.92
C GLY A 281 -32.67 18.38 -26.12
N GLU A 282 -31.73 17.45 -26.32
CA GLU A 282 -31.78 16.45 -27.40
C GLU A 282 -32.56 15.17 -27.01
N MET A 283 -33.18 15.16 -25.84
CA MET A 283 -33.90 14.01 -25.31
C MET A 283 -35.40 14.15 -25.57
N GLU A 284 -36.05 13.03 -25.90
CA GLU A 284 -37.51 12.96 -26.04
C GLU A 284 -38.22 13.52 -24.78
N PRO A 285 -39.38 14.19 -24.91
CA PRO A 285 -40.02 14.89 -23.79
C PRO A 285 -40.28 14.02 -22.56
N GLU A 286 -40.70 12.77 -22.75
CA GLU A 286 -40.93 11.83 -21.64
C GLU A 286 -39.63 11.39 -20.96
N ALA A 287 -38.58 11.14 -21.75
CA ALA A 287 -37.27 10.81 -21.22
C ALA A 287 -36.64 12.01 -20.49
N TYR A 288 -36.87 13.24 -20.95
CA TYR A 288 -36.46 14.45 -20.26
C TYR A 288 -37.15 14.62 -18.90
N LYS A 289 -38.47 14.37 -18.82
CA LYS A 289 -39.21 14.39 -17.55
C LYS A 289 -38.63 13.38 -16.57
N HIS A 290 -38.39 12.15 -17.02
CA HIS A 290 -37.76 11.12 -16.18
C HIS A 290 -36.34 11.52 -15.74
N ALA A 291 -35.53 12.09 -16.64
CA ALA A 291 -34.17 12.55 -16.35
C ALA A 291 -34.12 13.70 -15.32
N THR A 292 -35.11 14.59 -15.34
CA THR A 292 -35.20 15.75 -14.44
C THR A 292 -36.01 15.49 -13.17
N GLU A 293 -36.58 14.30 -13.03
CA GLU A 293 -37.29 13.88 -11.83
C GLU A 293 -36.40 14.03 -10.59
N ARG A 294 -37.03 14.47 -9.50
CA ARG A 294 -36.37 14.64 -8.21
C ARG A 294 -36.16 13.29 -7.53
N ILE A 295 -34.92 13.00 -7.16
CA ILE A 295 -34.56 11.89 -6.26
C ILE A 295 -34.08 12.48 -4.95
N ASP A 296 -34.64 12.01 -3.84
CA ASP A 296 -34.26 12.48 -2.51
C ASP A 296 -32.93 11.86 -2.06
N LEU A 297 -32.15 12.66 -1.33
CA LEU A 297 -30.85 12.21 -0.80
C LEU A 297 -31.05 11.03 0.18
N ILE A 298 -32.06 11.15 1.06
CA ILE A 298 -32.44 10.13 2.02
C ILE A 298 -33.89 9.76 1.74
N PRO A 299 -34.23 8.48 1.52
CA PRO A 299 -33.35 7.30 1.55
C PRO A 299 -32.62 7.00 0.24
N ASP A 300 -33.19 7.37 -0.90
CA ASP A 300 -32.90 6.74 -2.19
C ASP A 300 -31.42 6.78 -2.58
N LEU A 301 -30.83 7.97 -2.60
CA LEU A 301 -29.44 8.14 -3.04
C LEU A 301 -28.44 7.60 -2.01
N LEU A 302 -28.67 7.85 -0.72
CA LEU A 302 -27.77 7.44 0.36
C LEU A 302 -27.69 5.92 0.49
N ILE A 303 -28.81 5.20 0.34
CA ILE A 303 -28.79 3.73 0.33
C ILE A 303 -27.93 3.22 -0.82
N HIS A 304 -28.10 3.78 -2.01
CA HIS A 304 -27.31 3.37 -3.18
C HIS A 304 -25.82 3.64 -2.99
N GLU A 305 -25.46 4.79 -2.44
CA GLU A 305 -24.06 5.14 -2.16
C GLU A 305 -23.45 4.27 -1.05
N ILE A 306 -24.20 3.95 0.02
CA ILE A 306 -23.77 3.01 1.07
C ILE A 306 -23.55 1.62 0.48
N MET A 307 -24.48 1.14 -0.36
CA MET A 307 -24.33 -0.15 -1.04
C MET A 307 -23.05 -0.17 -1.88
N LEU A 308 -22.79 0.87 -2.67
CA LEU A 308 -21.58 0.97 -3.48
C LEU A 308 -20.30 1.05 -2.65
N THR A 309 -20.29 1.79 -1.53
CA THR A 309 -19.14 1.81 -0.62
C THR A 309 -18.91 0.46 0.05
N SER A 310 -19.98 -0.24 0.46
CA SER A 310 -19.85 -1.57 1.06
C SER A 310 -19.29 -2.58 0.07
N VAL A 311 -19.71 -2.52 -1.20
CA VAL A 311 -19.13 -3.35 -2.27
C VAL A 311 -17.67 -2.99 -2.52
N ALA A 312 -17.32 -1.70 -2.58
CA ALA A 312 -15.94 -1.27 -2.78
C ALA A 312 -15.03 -1.69 -1.62
N SER A 313 -15.49 -1.53 -0.37
CA SER A 313 -14.79 -2.02 0.82
C SER A 313 -14.64 -3.53 0.81
N PHE A 314 -15.69 -4.28 0.46
CA PHE A 314 -15.61 -5.73 0.32
C PHE A 314 -14.56 -6.15 -0.72
N ILE A 315 -14.54 -5.51 -1.90
CA ILE A 315 -13.55 -5.78 -2.94
C ILE A 315 -12.14 -5.47 -2.44
N MET A 316 -11.91 -4.30 -1.82
CA MET A 316 -10.58 -3.96 -1.28
C MET A 316 -10.10 -4.96 -0.23
N ILE A 317 -10.96 -5.30 0.73
CA ILE A 317 -10.65 -6.26 1.80
C ILE A 317 -10.37 -7.64 1.20
N ALA A 318 -11.21 -8.09 0.26
CA ALA A 318 -11.01 -9.37 -0.41
C ALA A 318 -9.69 -9.40 -1.20
N SER A 319 -9.35 -8.32 -1.93
CA SER A 319 -8.08 -8.23 -2.66
C SER A 319 -6.88 -8.33 -1.74
N VAL A 320 -6.83 -7.54 -0.66
CA VAL A 320 -5.74 -7.60 0.32
C VAL A 320 -5.66 -8.96 1.00
N ALA A 321 -6.81 -9.57 1.32
CA ALA A 321 -6.85 -10.86 1.99
C ALA A 321 -6.49 -12.06 1.10
N THR A 322 -6.40 -11.91 -0.23
CA THR A 322 -6.24 -13.05 -1.15
C THR A 322 -5.04 -12.96 -2.09
N PHE A 323 -4.74 -11.79 -2.67
CA PHE A 323 -3.72 -11.70 -3.72
C PHE A 323 -2.93 -10.38 -3.76
N PHE A 324 -3.39 -9.32 -3.09
CA PHE A 324 -2.68 -8.04 -3.10
C PHE A 324 -1.84 -7.90 -1.83
N HIS A 325 -0.52 -7.83 -1.99
CA HIS A 325 0.43 -7.57 -0.92
C HIS A 325 1.29 -6.38 -1.31
N ALA A 326 1.45 -5.40 -0.41
CA ALA A 326 2.24 -4.22 -0.72
C ALA A 326 3.73 -4.62 -0.82
N PRO A 327 4.40 -4.35 -1.96
CA PRO A 327 5.81 -4.68 -2.10
C PRO A 327 6.64 -3.92 -1.05
N MET A 328 7.72 -4.54 -0.61
CA MET A 328 8.72 -3.94 0.27
C MET A 328 10.08 -4.46 -0.17
N GLU A 329 10.99 -3.56 -0.51
CA GLU A 329 12.37 -3.94 -0.83
C GLU A 329 13.24 -3.98 0.44
N ALA A 330 14.52 -4.28 0.27
CA ALA A 330 15.51 -4.18 1.34
C ALA A 330 15.60 -2.75 1.88
N HIS A 331 16.21 -2.65 3.06
CA HIS A 331 16.46 -1.40 3.74
C HIS A 331 17.26 -0.45 2.83
N ALA A 332 16.85 0.81 2.77
CA ALA A 332 17.49 1.82 1.95
C ALA A 332 18.99 2.00 2.27
N ASP A 333 19.84 1.69 1.31
CA ASP A 333 21.25 2.06 1.24
C ASP A 333 21.44 3.25 0.28
N PRO A 334 21.75 4.45 0.78
CA PRO A 334 22.06 5.63 -0.04
C PRO A 334 23.27 5.49 -0.95
N GLN A 335 24.13 4.49 -0.76
CA GLN A 335 25.36 4.30 -1.54
C GLN A 335 25.15 3.37 -2.75
N VAL A 336 24.05 2.62 -2.80
CA VAL A 336 23.77 1.65 -3.86
C VAL A 336 22.51 2.05 -4.61
N THR A 337 22.64 2.57 -5.83
CA THR A 337 21.45 2.86 -6.66
C THR A 337 21.00 1.59 -7.39
N PRO A 338 19.72 1.17 -7.27
CA PRO A 338 19.19 0.02 -7.99
C PRO A 338 19.25 0.24 -9.51
N LEU A 339 19.57 -0.83 -10.23
CA LEU A 339 19.68 -0.79 -11.70
C LEU A 339 18.38 -0.32 -12.36
N HIS A 340 17.23 -0.77 -11.84
CA HIS A 340 15.89 -0.47 -12.36
C HIS A 340 15.08 0.38 -11.39
N THR A 341 15.53 1.60 -11.11
CA THR A 341 14.74 2.53 -10.29
C THR A 341 13.57 3.10 -11.10
N GLU A 342 12.35 2.80 -10.67
CA GLU A 342 11.11 3.28 -11.31
C GLU A 342 10.38 4.33 -10.47
N ALA A 343 9.84 5.34 -11.14
CA ALA A 343 8.82 6.19 -10.54
C ALA A 343 7.53 5.39 -10.32
N PRO A 344 6.71 5.74 -9.30
CA PRO A 344 5.37 5.19 -9.17
C PRO A 344 4.59 5.31 -10.48
N TRP A 345 3.68 4.36 -10.77
CA TRP A 345 3.04 4.24 -12.10
C TRP A 345 2.37 5.53 -12.59
N TYR A 346 1.83 6.34 -11.68
CA TYR A 346 1.17 7.61 -11.98
C TYR A 346 2.15 8.75 -12.33
N PHE A 347 3.46 8.54 -12.15
CA PHE A 347 4.56 9.41 -12.60
C PHE A 347 5.43 8.79 -13.70
N LEU A 348 5.18 7.55 -14.13
CA LEU A 348 5.94 6.95 -15.24
C LEU A 348 5.88 7.79 -16.52
N TRP A 349 4.77 8.49 -16.78
CA TRP A 349 4.69 9.41 -17.94
C TRP A 349 5.73 10.54 -17.86
N LEU A 350 6.04 11.02 -16.64
CA LEU A 350 7.06 12.04 -16.42
C LEU A 350 8.45 11.44 -16.62
N GLN A 351 8.69 10.22 -16.14
CA GLN A 351 9.93 9.48 -16.40
C GLN A 351 10.14 9.23 -17.89
N GLY A 352 9.09 8.83 -18.62
CA GLY A 352 9.15 8.65 -20.07
C GLY A 352 9.42 9.96 -20.82
N LEU A 353 8.86 11.07 -20.32
CA LEU A 353 9.14 12.40 -20.87
C LEU A 353 10.61 12.82 -20.65
N LEU A 354 11.18 12.51 -19.49
CA LEU A 354 12.59 12.77 -19.17
C LEU A 354 13.55 12.01 -20.09
N LYS A 355 13.17 10.84 -20.63
CA LYS A 355 13.98 10.11 -21.61
C LYS A 355 14.06 10.81 -22.97
N LEU A 356 13.20 11.78 -23.26
CA LEU A 356 13.12 12.45 -24.57
C LEU A 356 14.05 13.65 -24.72
N GLY A 357 14.66 14.16 -23.63
CA GLY A 357 15.50 15.34 -23.74
C GLY A 357 15.96 15.92 -22.42
N ASP A 358 16.24 17.21 -22.43
CA ASP A 358 16.81 17.92 -21.29
C ASP A 358 15.88 17.90 -20.05
N PRO A 359 16.40 17.59 -18.85
CA PRO A 359 15.60 17.52 -17.63
C PRO A 359 14.90 18.81 -17.21
N VAL A 360 15.41 20.00 -17.56
CA VAL A 360 14.73 21.27 -17.24
C VAL A 360 13.47 21.40 -18.08
N TRP A 361 13.58 21.15 -19.39
CA TRP A 361 12.44 21.23 -20.29
C TRP A 361 11.42 20.12 -20.06
N MET A 362 11.88 18.87 -19.99
CA MET A 362 11.02 17.69 -19.91
C MET A 362 10.52 17.40 -18.49
N GLY A 363 11.33 17.70 -17.47
CA GLY A 363 11.01 17.42 -16.07
C GLY A 363 10.27 18.54 -15.35
N VAL A 364 10.48 19.81 -15.76
CA VAL A 364 9.94 20.96 -15.02
C VAL A 364 9.04 21.82 -15.89
N ILE A 365 9.55 22.38 -16.98
CA ILE A 365 8.82 23.38 -17.76
C ILE A 365 7.59 22.78 -18.43
N LEU A 366 7.73 21.66 -19.15
CA LEU A 366 6.63 21.06 -19.89
C LEU A 366 5.54 20.48 -18.96
N PRO A 367 5.86 19.71 -17.90
CA PRO A 367 4.87 19.32 -16.88
C PRO A 367 4.18 20.52 -16.22
N GLY A 368 4.94 21.58 -15.91
CA GLY A 368 4.40 22.83 -15.38
C GLY A 368 3.41 23.49 -16.35
N ILE A 369 3.71 23.51 -17.65
CA ILE A 369 2.78 23.98 -18.68
C ILE A 369 1.55 23.08 -18.77
N ILE A 370 1.69 21.75 -18.72
CA ILE A 370 0.57 20.81 -18.79
C ILE A 370 -0.40 21.07 -17.62
N PHE A 371 0.10 21.12 -16.38
CA PHE A 371 -0.74 21.45 -15.23
C PHE A 371 -1.30 22.88 -15.29
N GLY A 372 -0.50 23.85 -15.78
CA GLY A 372 -0.95 25.23 -16.01
C GLY A 372 -2.10 25.32 -17.01
N VAL A 373 -2.03 24.58 -18.11
CA VAL A 373 -3.09 24.47 -19.11
C VAL A 373 -4.34 23.86 -18.49
N LEU A 374 -4.20 22.81 -17.67
CA LEU A 374 -5.34 22.21 -16.96
C LEU A 374 -6.11 23.26 -16.17
N PHE A 375 -5.46 24.16 -15.42
CA PHE A 375 -6.15 25.22 -14.70
C PHE A 375 -7.02 26.12 -15.58
N VAL A 376 -6.57 26.41 -16.81
CA VAL A 376 -7.24 27.36 -17.71
C VAL A 376 -8.16 26.72 -18.76
N VAL A 377 -8.29 25.38 -18.78
CA VAL A 377 -9.18 24.64 -19.71
C VAL A 377 -10.58 25.25 -19.84
N PRO A 378 -11.30 25.65 -18.77
CA PRO A 378 -12.64 26.22 -18.89
C PRO A 378 -12.73 27.49 -19.74
N TRP A 379 -11.63 28.25 -19.84
CA TRP A 379 -11.56 29.47 -20.63
C TRP A 379 -10.94 29.24 -22.02
N LEU A 380 -10.19 28.15 -22.18
CA LEU A 380 -9.63 27.73 -23.48
C LEU A 380 -10.71 27.08 -24.36
N ASP A 381 -11.55 26.22 -23.79
CA ASP A 381 -12.68 25.62 -24.51
C ASP A 381 -13.87 26.60 -24.59
N ARG A 382 -13.83 27.48 -25.59
CA ARG A 382 -14.88 28.49 -25.86
C ARG A 382 -16.16 27.93 -26.47
N ASN A 383 -16.21 26.64 -26.82
CA ASN A 383 -17.41 26.07 -27.45
C ASN A 383 -18.58 26.09 -26.46
N PRO A 384 -19.77 26.62 -26.81
CA PRO A 384 -20.90 26.64 -25.88
C PRO A 384 -21.49 25.23 -25.63
N HIS A 385 -21.27 24.28 -26.53
CA HIS A 385 -21.81 22.92 -26.44
C HIS A 385 -20.97 22.01 -25.54
N ARG A 386 -21.64 21.03 -24.95
CA ARG A 386 -21.10 19.97 -24.09
C ARG A 386 -21.13 18.61 -24.77
N LEU A 387 -22.06 18.38 -25.71
CA LEU A 387 -22.15 17.14 -26.47
C LEU A 387 -20.87 16.84 -27.24
N PRO A 388 -20.24 15.65 -27.10
CA PRO A 388 -18.98 15.31 -27.75
C PRO A 388 -18.95 15.57 -29.27
N ARG A 389 -20.07 15.27 -29.96
CA ARG A 389 -20.20 15.45 -31.42
C ARG A 389 -20.15 16.92 -31.85
N LYS A 390 -20.54 17.84 -30.98
CA LYS A 390 -20.53 19.29 -31.24
C LYS A 390 -19.22 19.97 -30.83
N ARG A 391 -18.27 19.23 -30.25
CA ARG A 391 -16.94 19.73 -29.82
C ARG A 391 -15.78 18.80 -30.24
N PRO A 392 -15.69 18.44 -31.53
CA PRO A 392 -14.71 17.46 -32.01
C PRO A 392 -13.27 17.85 -31.67
N ALA A 393 -12.90 19.14 -31.75
CA ALA A 393 -11.56 19.61 -31.41
C ALA A 393 -11.17 19.32 -29.94
N ALA A 394 -12.06 19.58 -28.98
CA ALA A 394 -11.80 19.31 -27.56
C ALA A 394 -11.71 17.79 -27.28
N ILE A 395 -12.53 16.99 -27.97
CA ILE A 395 -12.51 15.52 -27.85
C ILE A 395 -11.21 14.95 -28.43
N ILE A 396 -10.81 15.38 -29.63
CA ILE A 396 -9.57 14.95 -30.28
C ILE A 396 -8.37 15.34 -29.43
N MET A 397 -8.33 16.58 -28.92
CA MET A 397 -7.26 17.04 -28.03
C MET A 397 -7.19 16.20 -26.75
N GLY A 398 -8.33 15.95 -26.10
CA GLY A 398 -8.37 15.11 -24.90
C GLY A 398 -7.92 13.68 -25.17
N LEU A 399 -8.35 13.09 -26.28
CA LEU A 399 -7.96 11.74 -26.67
C LEU A 399 -6.46 11.67 -27.02
N ALA A 400 -5.95 12.66 -27.75
CA ALA A 400 -4.52 12.78 -28.05
C ALA A 400 -3.71 12.88 -26.75
N THR A 401 -4.12 13.73 -25.79
CA THR A 401 -3.45 13.83 -24.48
C THR A 401 -3.46 12.50 -23.73
N VAL A 402 -4.59 11.78 -23.69
CA VAL A 402 -4.67 10.46 -23.04
C VAL A 402 -3.75 9.46 -23.73
N ILE A 403 -3.76 9.39 -25.06
CA ILE A 403 -2.87 8.50 -25.82
C ILE A 403 -1.40 8.85 -25.56
N THR A 404 -1.04 10.13 -25.61
CA THR A 404 0.32 10.59 -25.31
C THR A 404 0.72 10.22 -23.89
N MET A 405 -0.16 10.39 -22.90
CA MET A 405 0.12 9.97 -21.51
C MET A 405 0.35 8.46 -21.41
N VAL A 406 -0.47 7.64 -22.07
CA VAL A 406 -0.29 6.17 -22.08
C VAL A 406 1.03 5.78 -22.74
N VAL A 407 1.37 6.39 -23.88
CA VAL A 407 2.63 6.16 -24.58
C VAL A 407 3.82 6.56 -23.69
N LEU A 408 3.77 7.75 -23.08
CA LEU A 408 4.81 8.21 -22.17
C LEU A 408 4.93 7.32 -20.92
N THR A 409 3.83 6.84 -20.36
CA THR A 409 3.84 5.87 -19.24
C THR A 409 4.58 4.60 -19.65
N TYR A 410 4.29 4.06 -20.84
CA TYR A 410 5.02 2.90 -21.35
C TYR A 410 6.51 3.20 -21.56
N MET A 411 6.83 4.36 -22.13
CA MET A 411 8.22 4.81 -22.29
C MET A 411 8.94 5.01 -20.96
N GLY A 412 8.21 5.30 -19.88
CA GLY A 412 8.74 5.44 -18.54
C GLY A 412 9.30 4.15 -17.96
N THR A 413 8.78 2.99 -18.38
CA THR A 413 9.22 1.68 -17.88
C THR A 413 10.73 1.44 -18.11
N PRO A 414 11.44 0.70 -17.25
CA PRO A 414 12.88 0.47 -17.38
C PRO A 414 13.25 -0.21 -18.69
N GLY A 415 12.42 -1.14 -19.16
CA GLY A 415 12.65 -1.86 -20.41
C GLY A 415 12.62 -0.98 -21.66
N TYR A 416 12.06 0.23 -21.59
CA TYR A 416 12.04 1.13 -22.74
C TYR A 416 13.29 2.02 -22.79
N GLY A 417 14.14 1.79 -23.79
CA GLY A 417 15.24 2.70 -24.15
C GLY A 417 16.45 2.66 -23.20
N ILE A 418 16.52 1.70 -22.27
CA ILE A 418 17.72 1.43 -21.47
C ILE A 418 18.35 0.16 -22.03
N GLU A 419 19.53 0.30 -22.64
CA GLU A 419 20.34 -0.84 -23.08
C GLU A 419 21.23 -1.30 -21.91
N THR A 420 20.65 -2.00 -20.94
CA THR A 420 21.44 -2.78 -20.01
C THR A 420 21.99 -4.01 -20.75
N PRO A 421 23.28 -4.35 -20.61
CA PRO A 421 23.80 -5.60 -21.15
C PRO A 421 22.90 -6.76 -20.68
N PRO A 422 22.44 -7.66 -21.57
CA PRO A 422 21.52 -8.73 -21.19
C PRO A 422 22.02 -9.56 -20.01
N ALA A 423 23.34 -9.75 -19.90
CA ALA A 423 23.97 -10.42 -18.77
C ALA A 423 23.79 -9.67 -17.43
N GLN A 424 23.88 -8.34 -17.43
CA GLN A 424 23.67 -7.51 -16.23
C GLN A 424 22.19 -7.46 -15.85
N ASP A 425 21.30 -7.40 -16.84
CA ASP A 425 19.85 -7.43 -16.63
C ASP A 425 19.40 -8.78 -16.05
N ILE A 426 19.82 -9.88 -16.67
CA ILE A 426 19.61 -11.25 -16.17
C ILE A 426 20.20 -11.41 -14.77
N LEU A 427 21.43 -10.92 -14.54
CA LEU A 427 22.04 -10.97 -13.23
C LEU A 427 21.26 -10.16 -12.20
N SER A 428 20.76 -8.98 -12.55
CA SER A 428 19.93 -8.16 -11.65
C SER A 428 18.58 -8.77 -11.35
N HIS A 429 18.03 -9.57 -12.29
CA HIS A 429 16.79 -10.29 -12.06
C HIS A 429 17.01 -11.53 -11.20
N LEU A 430 18.07 -12.31 -11.48
CA LEU A 430 18.41 -13.53 -10.75
C LEU A 430 19.04 -13.25 -9.38
N VAL A 431 19.73 -12.13 -9.26
CA VAL A 431 20.51 -11.69 -8.11
C VAL A 431 20.28 -10.18 -7.91
N PRO A 432 19.08 -9.79 -7.47
CA PRO A 432 18.72 -8.40 -7.27
C PRO A 432 19.52 -7.80 -6.13
N ALA A 433 20.01 -6.58 -6.33
CA ALA A 433 20.77 -5.87 -5.30
C ALA A 433 19.91 -5.51 -4.07
N THR A 434 18.58 -5.57 -4.18
CA THR A 434 17.65 -4.96 -3.23
C THR A 434 16.65 -5.94 -2.62
N HIS A 435 16.65 -7.21 -3.05
CA HIS A 435 15.78 -8.23 -2.49
C HIS A 435 16.29 -9.63 -2.90
N PRO A 436 15.90 -10.71 -2.20
CA PRO A 436 16.13 -12.06 -2.70
C PRO A 436 15.55 -12.17 -4.11
N GLY A 437 16.35 -12.65 -5.05
CA GLY A 437 15.90 -12.95 -6.40
C GLY A 437 15.00 -14.17 -6.46
N PRO A 438 14.50 -14.49 -7.66
CA PRO A 438 13.63 -15.62 -7.87
C PRO A 438 14.34 -16.90 -7.42
N VAL A 439 13.64 -17.67 -6.58
CA VAL A 439 14.06 -19.01 -6.22
C VAL A 439 13.96 -19.86 -7.48
N LYS A 440 15.08 -20.43 -7.91
CA LYS A 440 15.10 -21.37 -9.03
C LYS A 440 15.31 -22.76 -8.48
N GLU A 441 14.33 -23.62 -8.72
CA GLU A 441 14.48 -25.06 -8.52
C GLU A 441 15.56 -25.57 -9.48
N LEU A 442 16.65 -26.10 -8.91
CA LEU A 442 17.70 -26.77 -9.66
C LEU A 442 17.53 -28.29 -9.51
N PRO A 443 17.41 -29.04 -10.61
CA PRO A 443 17.49 -30.49 -10.60
C PRO A 443 18.82 -30.96 -10.00
N TRP A 444 18.80 -32.07 -9.25
CA TRP A 444 19.97 -32.62 -8.56
C TRP A 444 21.18 -32.88 -9.47
N ASP A 445 20.92 -33.25 -10.71
CA ASP A 445 21.92 -33.47 -11.76
C ASP A 445 22.62 -32.18 -12.21
N GLU A 446 21.94 -31.03 -12.13
CA GLU A 446 22.46 -29.70 -12.51
C GLU A 446 23.26 -28.99 -11.39
N ILE A 447 23.31 -29.56 -10.18
CA ILE A 447 24.08 -28.99 -9.07
C ILE A 447 25.58 -29.18 -9.31
N GLU A 448 26.32 -28.12 -9.69
CA GLU A 448 27.79 -28.16 -9.82
C GLU A 448 28.45 -28.13 -8.44
N ALA A 449 29.37 -29.08 -8.17
CA ALA A 449 30.19 -29.06 -6.96
C ALA A 449 31.18 -27.87 -7.00
N GLY A 450 31.28 -27.14 -5.89
CA GLY A 450 32.24 -26.03 -5.74
C GLY A 450 33.60 -26.54 -5.23
N PRO A 451 34.71 -25.83 -5.46
CA PRO A 451 35.97 -26.18 -4.81
C PRO A 451 35.88 -25.92 -3.31
N PHE A 452 36.09 -26.97 -2.51
CA PHE A 452 36.35 -26.86 -1.08
C PHE A 452 37.85 -26.69 -0.89
N ASP A 453 38.28 -25.46 -0.57
CA ASP A 453 39.68 -25.18 -0.23
C ASP A 453 39.75 -24.56 1.16
N GLU A 454 39.99 -25.39 2.17
CA GLU A 454 40.24 -24.96 3.55
C GLU A 454 41.54 -24.14 3.69
N ALA A 455 42.45 -24.19 2.72
CA ALA A 455 43.82 -23.69 2.88
C ALA A 455 44.04 -22.27 2.37
N SER A 456 43.23 -21.74 1.45
CA SER A 456 43.53 -20.47 0.78
C SER A 456 42.67 -19.27 1.21
N GLY A 457 41.58 -19.46 1.97
CA GLY A 457 40.67 -18.35 2.31
C GLY A 457 40.12 -17.62 1.07
N VAL A 458 40.20 -18.24 -0.11
CA VAL A 458 39.66 -17.70 -1.36
C VAL A 458 38.25 -18.23 -1.52
N HIS A 459 37.29 -17.42 -1.10
CA HIS A 459 35.88 -17.65 -1.30
C HIS A 459 35.48 -17.43 -2.76
N SER A 460 35.68 -18.42 -3.64
CA SER A 460 34.78 -18.57 -4.79
C SER A 460 33.46 -19.17 -4.28
N LYS A 461 32.73 -18.40 -3.47
CA LYS A 461 31.46 -18.79 -2.84
C LYS A 461 30.38 -18.87 -3.92
N ARG A 462 29.78 -20.04 -4.08
CA ARG A 462 28.39 -20.14 -4.53
C ARG A 462 27.59 -20.52 -3.29
N THR A 463 26.94 -19.52 -2.69
CA THR A 463 26.02 -19.73 -1.57
C THR A 463 24.68 -20.18 -2.14
N TYR A 464 24.19 -21.33 -1.69
CA TYR A 464 22.91 -21.90 -2.11
C TYR A 464 21.95 -21.86 -0.91
N PHE A 465 20.85 -21.11 -1.00
CA PHE A 465 19.78 -21.21 0.00
C PHE A 465 18.78 -22.28 -0.39
N VAL A 466 18.48 -23.21 0.52
CA VAL A 466 17.56 -24.33 0.27
C VAL A 466 16.20 -24.04 0.91
N SER A 467 15.13 -24.06 0.12
CA SER A 467 13.76 -24.16 0.66
C SER A 467 13.20 -25.56 0.38
N TYR A 468 12.57 -26.17 1.38
CA TYR A 468 11.96 -27.50 1.23
C TYR A 468 10.47 -27.39 0.88
N PRO A 469 9.96 -28.20 -0.07
CA PRO A 469 8.54 -28.23 -0.39
C PRO A 469 7.68 -28.58 0.83
N GLU A 470 6.52 -27.94 1.00
CA GLU A 470 5.59 -28.20 2.11
C GLU A 470 5.14 -29.67 2.19
N ALA A 471 5.13 -30.38 1.05
CA ALA A 471 4.81 -31.80 0.97
C ALA A 471 5.83 -32.73 1.65
N TRP A 472 7.10 -32.32 1.79
CA TRP A 472 8.16 -33.15 2.38
C TRP A 472 7.95 -33.39 3.89
N ALA A 473 7.34 -32.44 4.60
CA ALA A 473 7.03 -32.59 6.03
C ALA A 473 5.97 -33.66 6.32
N SER A 474 5.26 -34.12 5.29
CA SER A 474 4.15 -35.09 5.38
C SER A 474 4.41 -36.39 4.61
N ASP A 475 5.56 -36.49 3.93
CA ASP A 475 5.89 -37.64 3.10
C ASP A 475 6.54 -38.75 3.98
N PRO A 476 5.95 -39.96 4.02
CA PRO A 476 6.47 -41.08 4.82
C PRO A 476 7.91 -41.47 4.51
N ALA A 477 8.45 -41.10 3.34
CA ALA A 477 9.85 -41.32 2.99
C ALA A 477 10.83 -40.53 3.87
N TYR A 478 10.39 -39.41 4.47
CA TYR A 478 11.19 -38.63 5.43
C TYR A 478 11.08 -39.13 6.87
N ALA A 479 10.17 -40.07 7.14
CA ALA A 479 10.13 -40.82 8.40
C ALA A 479 11.06 -42.04 8.39
N ASP A 480 11.62 -42.39 7.22
CA ASP A 480 12.58 -43.48 7.07
C ASP A 480 13.99 -43.00 7.42
N THR A 481 14.26 -42.99 8.73
CA THR A 481 15.53 -42.62 9.35
C THR A 481 16.72 -43.49 8.95
N GLU A 482 16.50 -44.59 8.22
CA GLU A 482 17.57 -45.45 7.71
C GLU A 482 18.25 -44.89 6.45
N GLN A 483 17.63 -43.94 5.74
CA GLN A 483 18.17 -43.38 4.49
C GLN A 483 19.05 -42.13 4.68
N PHE A 484 18.98 -41.49 5.86
CA PHE A 484 19.73 -40.28 6.18
C PHE A 484 20.61 -40.52 7.42
N VAL A 485 21.92 -40.32 7.26
CA VAL A 485 22.91 -40.45 8.35
C VAL A 485 23.30 -39.04 8.80
N PHE A 486 22.93 -38.67 10.01
CA PHE A 486 23.33 -37.40 10.62
C PHE A 486 24.70 -37.58 11.26
N VAL A 487 25.73 -36.96 10.72
CA VAL A 487 27.08 -37.06 11.29
C VAL A 487 27.28 -35.93 12.27
N THR A 488 27.45 -36.27 13.55
CA THR A 488 27.87 -35.34 14.62
C THR A 488 29.38 -35.46 14.85
N ASP A 489 29.96 -34.59 15.67
CA ASP A 489 31.37 -34.66 16.08
C ASP A 489 31.74 -35.98 16.78
N GLU A 490 30.74 -36.70 17.32
CA GLU A 490 30.91 -38.01 17.96
C GLU A 490 30.67 -39.20 17.01
N GLY A 491 30.25 -38.92 15.77
CA GLY A 491 30.05 -39.91 14.70
C GLY A 491 28.64 -39.92 14.09
N PRO A 492 28.39 -40.88 13.16
CA PRO A 492 27.11 -41.02 12.49
C PRO A 492 26.01 -41.50 13.45
N VAL A 493 24.93 -40.72 13.52
CA VAL A 493 23.68 -41.01 14.23
C VAL A 493 22.61 -41.35 13.19
N ALA A 494 21.94 -42.49 13.40
CA ALA A 494 20.88 -42.96 12.52
C ALA A 494 19.54 -42.37 12.98
N GLY A 495 19.03 -41.39 12.22
CA GLY A 495 17.70 -40.85 12.42
C GLY A 495 17.48 -39.93 13.61
N LEU A 496 16.44 -39.11 13.51
CA LEU A 496 15.90 -38.31 14.59
C LEU A 496 14.47 -38.79 14.88
N ASP A 497 14.13 -38.96 16.16
CA ASP A 497 12.79 -39.37 16.59
C ASP A 497 11.74 -38.30 16.22
N SER A 498 10.46 -38.67 16.07
CA SER A 498 9.41 -37.72 15.62
C SER A 498 9.20 -36.55 16.59
N ASP A 499 9.55 -36.77 17.86
CA ASP A 499 9.37 -35.83 18.95
C ASP A 499 10.69 -35.08 19.26
N ASN A 500 11.64 -35.09 18.31
CA ASN A 500 12.95 -34.48 18.48
C ASN A 500 12.87 -32.95 18.38
N GLU A 501 13.30 -32.26 19.44
CA GLU A 501 13.33 -30.79 19.51
C GLU A 501 14.11 -30.14 18.35
N PHE A 502 15.09 -30.84 17.76
CA PHE A 502 15.83 -30.37 16.58
C PHE A 502 14.94 -30.28 15.32
N LEU A 503 14.03 -31.22 15.11
CA LEU A 503 13.02 -31.16 14.05
C LEU A 503 12.07 -29.98 14.29
N GLU A 504 11.74 -29.71 15.55
CA GLU A 504 10.93 -28.55 15.94
C GLU A 504 11.65 -27.22 15.65
N VAL A 505 12.96 -27.15 15.90
CA VAL A 505 13.84 -26.01 15.53
C VAL A 505 13.91 -25.84 14.02
N LEU A 506 14.03 -26.91 13.24
CA LEU A 506 14.05 -26.85 11.77
C LEU A 506 12.71 -26.36 11.19
N HIS A 507 11.60 -26.76 11.81
CA HIS A 507 10.27 -26.28 11.48
C HIS A 507 10.09 -24.80 11.87
N HIS A 508 10.65 -24.38 13.01
CA HIS A 508 10.68 -22.98 13.44
C HIS A 508 11.51 -22.12 12.47
N PHE A 509 12.69 -22.62 12.06
CA PHE A 509 13.57 -21.98 11.10
C PHE A 509 12.91 -21.82 9.74
N LYS A 510 12.19 -22.84 9.26
CA LYS A 510 11.36 -22.74 8.05
C LYS A 510 10.33 -21.63 8.17
N ALA A 511 9.59 -21.59 9.29
CA ALA A 511 8.60 -20.55 9.53
C ALA A 511 9.24 -19.15 9.60
N GLU A 512 10.42 -19.04 10.18
CA GLU A 512 11.15 -17.78 10.34
C GLU A 512 11.74 -17.28 9.01
N VAL A 513 12.31 -18.17 8.19
CA VAL A 513 12.80 -17.86 6.83
C VAL A 513 11.67 -17.49 5.88
N GLU A 514 10.51 -18.15 5.98
CA GLU A 514 9.34 -17.86 5.16
C GLU A 514 8.63 -16.55 5.57
N HIS A 515 8.69 -16.15 6.84
CA HIS A 515 7.95 -14.99 7.36
C HIS A 515 8.83 -13.76 7.65
N GLN A 516 10.15 -13.93 7.79
CA GLN A 516 11.13 -12.86 7.98
C GLN A 516 12.48 -13.26 7.34
N PRO A 517 12.77 -12.85 6.09
CA PRO A 517 14.11 -13.02 5.53
C PRO A 517 15.07 -12.01 6.20
N ARG A 518 15.46 -12.25 7.46
CA ARG A 518 16.57 -11.58 8.13
C ARG A 518 17.83 -12.37 7.85
N LEU A 519 18.37 -12.23 6.65
CA LEU A 519 19.77 -12.52 6.42
C LEU A 519 20.55 -11.33 6.97
N ILE A 520 20.96 -11.42 8.24
CA ILE A 520 21.89 -10.44 8.81
C ILE A 520 23.26 -10.70 8.16
N ALA A 521 23.80 -9.68 7.50
CA ALA A 521 25.18 -9.68 7.00
C ALA A 521 26.17 -9.89 8.17
N PRO A 522 27.38 -10.43 7.93
CA PRO A 522 28.43 -10.45 8.94
C PRO A 522 28.86 -9.01 9.23
N VAL A 523 28.26 -8.38 10.23
CA VAL A 523 28.83 -7.22 10.88
C VAL A 523 29.81 -7.76 11.93
N ASP A 524 31.09 -7.42 11.77
CA ASP A 524 32.18 -7.75 12.70
C ASP A 524 32.58 -9.25 12.81
N ASN A 525 33.17 -9.83 11.76
CA ASN A 525 33.87 -11.13 11.81
C ASN A 525 33.03 -12.34 12.30
N SER A 526 31.71 -12.25 12.34
CA SER A 526 30.82 -13.38 12.65
C SER A 526 30.55 -14.24 11.41
N LEU A 527 30.42 -15.55 11.64
CA LEU A 527 30.08 -16.54 10.61
C LEU A 527 28.60 -16.37 10.17
N PRO A 528 28.25 -16.69 8.91
CA PRO A 528 26.85 -16.60 8.45
C PRO A 528 25.94 -17.59 9.19
N LEU A 529 24.70 -17.19 9.48
CA LEU A 529 23.67 -18.00 10.16
C LEU A 529 23.40 -19.35 9.47
N ALA A 530 23.61 -19.46 8.15
CA ALA A 530 23.62 -20.73 7.44
C ALA A 530 24.53 -20.68 6.20
N GLN A 531 25.33 -21.73 5.99
CA GLN A 531 26.19 -21.95 4.83
C GLN A 531 25.93 -23.34 4.26
N VAL A 532 25.76 -23.43 2.94
CA VAL A 532 25.60 -24.70 2.21
C VAL A 532 26.79 -24.91 1.29
N THR A 533 27.48 -26.03 1.46
CA THR A 533 28.64 -26.43 0.66
C THR A 533 28.32 -27.74 -0.06
N VAL A 534 28.65 -27.83 -1.36
CA VAL A 534 28.46 -29.06 -2.14
C VAL A 534 29.80 -29.58 -2.61
N GLU A 535 30.17 -30.78 -2.17
CA GLU A 535 31.43 -31.45 -2.50
C GLU A 535 31.19 -32.73 -3.31
N GLU A 536 31.96 -32.95 -4.37
CA GLU A 536 31.98 -34.22 -5.08
C GLU A 536 33.23 -35.01 -4.68
N VAL A 537 33.05 -35.96 -3.76
CA VAL A 537 34.17 -36.76 -3.23
C VAL A 537 34.49 -37.94 -4.15
N GLN A 538 33.51 -38.40 -4.94
CA GLN A 538 33.64 -39.48 -5.92
C GLN A 538 32.72 -39.22 -7.13
N PRO A 539 33.04 -39.74 -8.34
CA PRO A 539 32.22 -39.53 -9.53
C PRO A 539 30.75 -39.95 -9.30
N GLY A 540 29.84 -38.98 -9.39
CA GLY A 540 28.40 -39.21 -9.21
C GLY A 540 27.92 -39.22 -7.74
N VAL A 541 28.82 -38.99 -6.77
CA VAL A 541 28.46 -38.91 -5.34
C VAL A 541 28.76 -37.49 -4.84
N LYS A 542 27.69 -36.69 -4.73
CA LYS A 542 27.73 -35.32 -4.20
C LYS A 542 27.31 -35.33 -2.73
N TRP A 543 28.07 -34.65 -1.90
CA TRP A 543 27.80 -34.39 -0.49
C TRP A 543 27.32 -32.96 -0.34
N VAL A 544 26.28 -32.76 0.47
CA VAL A 544 25.80 -31.41 0.82
C VAL A 544 26.00 -31.22 2.31
N GLU A 545 26.83 -30.25 2.67
CA GLU A 545 27.11 -29.86 4.04
C GLU A 545 26.34 -28.57 4.36
N PHE A 546 25.56 -28.61 5.42
CA PHE A 546 24.85 -27.46 5.98
C PHE A 546 25.56 -27.08 7.28
N ARG A 547 26.22 -25.93 7.27
CA ARG A 547 26.75 -25.30 8.48
C ARG A 547 25.76 -24.24 8.93
N ILE A 548 25.12 -24.44 10.07
CA ILE A 548 24.15 -23.50 10.61
C ILE A 548 24.75 -22.90 11.88
N ASN A 549 24.74 -21.58 11.95
CA ASN A 549 25.30 -20.81 13.04
C ASN A 549 24.16 -20.12 13.77
N TRP A 550 23.96 -20.44 15.04
CA TRP A 550 22.88 -19.86 15.84
C TRP A 550 23.42 -19.36 17.17
N ASP A 551 22.88 -18.25 17.63
CA ASP A 551 23.01 -17.88 19.03
C ASP A 551 22.02 -18.77 19.81
N GLU A 552 22.53 -19.60 20.73
CA GLU A 552 21.80 -20.20 21.88
C GLU A 552 21.53 -21.72 21.94
N ILE A 553 21.96 -22.61 21.03
CA ILE A 553 21.74 -24.07 21.22
C ILE A 553 22.99 -24.92 20.93
N ASP A 554 23.60 -25.47 21.97
CA ASP A 554 24.59 -26.56 21.90
C ASP A 554 23.88 -27.91 22.15
N ILE A 555 24.46 -29.04 21.73
CA ILE A 555 23.88 -30.38 21.93
C ILE A 555 24.74 -31.16 22.92
N ASN A 556 24.15 -31.61 24.02
CA ASN A 556 24.84 -32.46 24.98
C ASN A 556 25.21 -33.82 24.32
N PRO A 557 26.22 -34.55 24.84
CA PRO A 557 26.57 -35.89 24.36
C PRO A 557 25.43 -36.92 24.45
N ASP A 558 24.35 -36.62 25.18
CA ASP A 558 23.15 -37.42 25.30
C ASP A 558 22.03 -37.01 24.32
N GLY A 559 22.28 -36.03 23.45
CA GLY A 559 21.35 -35.54 22.43
C GLY A 559 20.35 -34.49 22.91
N SER A 560 20.43 -34.01 24.16
CA SER A 560 19.56 -32.95 24.68
C SER A 560 20.14 -31.55 24.43
N PRO A 561 19.33 -30.52 24.12
CA PRO A 561 19.83 -29.17 23.89
C PRO A 561 20.31 -28.51 25.19
N ARG A 562 21.40 -27.76 25.07
CA ARG A 562 22.00 -26.96 26.15
C ARG A 562 22.27 -25.55 25.65
N PHE A 563 21.78 -24.56 26.36
CA PHE A 563 22.01 -23.16 26.04
C PHE A 563 23.46 -22.77 26.38
N VAL A 564 24.29 -22.46 25.37
CA VAL A 564 25.66 -21.96 25.49
C VAL A 564 25.89 -20.84 24.47
N GLU A 565 26.60 -19.78 24.85
CA GLU A 565 27.01 -18.71 23.93
C GLU A 565 28.10 -19.21 22.95
N GLY A 566 27.77 -19.25 21.64
CA GLY A 566 28.74 -19.36 20.54
C GLY A 566 29.11 -20.76 20.02
N SER A 567 28.14 -21.65 19.78
CA SER A 567 28.40 -23.00 19.21
C SER A 567 28.05 -23.11 17.71
N ASP A 568 28.97 -23.69 16.92
CA ASP A 568 28.78 -24.07 15.52
C ASP A 568 28.20 -25.50 15.41
N THR A 569 27.31 -25.79 14.46
CA THR A 569 26.87 -27.18 14.17
C THR A 569 26.93 -27.48 12.67
N ASP A 570 27.63 -28.56 12.32
CA ASP A 570 27.80 -29.06 10.96
C ASP A 570 26.91 -30.30 10.72
N ILE A 571 26.07 -30.24 9.69
CA ILE A 571 25.18 -31.36 9.30
C ILE A 571 25.54 -31.81 7.90
N ARG A 572 25.91 -33.09 7.76
CA ARG A 572 26.28 -33.71 6.48
C ARG A 572 25.17 -34.61 5.97
N LEU A 573 24.63 -34.30 4.80
CA LEU A 573 23.68 -35.16 4.10
C LEU A 573 24.37 -35.92 2.96
N LYS A 574 24.16 -37.25 2.95
CA LYS A 574 24.74 -38.18 1.97
C LYS A 574 23.65 -38.72 1.06
N ARG A 575 23.78 -38.54 -0.26
CA ARG A 575 22.97 -39.27 -1.25
C ARG A 575 23.86 -40.14 -2.14
N GLU A 576 23.74 -41.46 -2.00
CA GLU A 576 24.36 -42.42 -2.93
C GLU A 576 23.42 -42.68 -4.11
N THR A 577 23.79 -42.29 -5.32
CA THR A 577 23.05 -42.67 -6.52
C THR A 577 23.37 -44.13 -6.85
N LYS A 578 22.64 -45.09 -6.25
CA LYS A 578 22.94 -46.52 -6.43
C LYS A 578 22.41 -47.12 -7.74
N GLU A 579 21.42 -46.53 -8.40
CA GLU A 579 20.93 -47.01 -9.69
C GLU A 579 20.40 -45.84 -10.54
N VAL A 580 20.59 -45.92 -11.86
CA VAL A 580 19.92 -45.05 -12.84
C VAL A 580 18.41 -45.36 -12.75
N PRO A 581 17.55 -44.45 -12.25
CA PRO A 581 16.13 -44.76 -12.16
C PRO A 581 15.56 -44.88 -13.58
N ALA A 582 14.74 -45.91 -13.80
CA ALA A 582 13.83 -45.92 -14.93
C ALA A 582 12.95 -44.65 -14.89
N PRO A 583 12.57 -44.08 -16.04
CA PRO A 583 11.93 -42.77 -16.12
C PRO A 583 10.47 -42.91 -15.65
N ASP A 584 10.24 -42.88 -14.35
CA ASP A 584 8.96 -42.58 -13.70
C ASP A 584 9.11 -42.77 -12.18
N SER A 585 9.71 -41.78 -11.50
CA SER A 585 9.36 -41.33 -10.14
C SER A 585 10.56 -40.64 -9.47
N GLN A 586 10.29 -39.47 -8.90
CA GLN A 586 11.15 -38.67 -8.01
C GLN A 586 12.23 -37.82 -8.70
N ILE A 587 11.71 -36.77 -9.35
CA ILE A 587 12.41 -35.52 -9.62
C ILE A 587 12.46 -34.77 -8.28
N GLU A 588 13.52 -34.94 -7.49
CA GLU A 588 13.71 -34.15 -6.27
C GLU A 588 14.50 -32.89 -6.62
N ALA A 589 13.80 -31.76 -6.60
CA ALA A 589 14.36 -30.45 -6.83
C ALA A 589 14.85 -29.83 -5.53
N VAL A 590 16.04 -29.24 -5.56
CA VAL A 590 16.53 -28.36 -4.49
C VAL A 590 16.24 -26.95 -4.97
N ALA A 591 15.38 -26.22 -4.26
CA ALA A 591 15.13 -24.81 -4.53
C ALA A 591 16.35 -24.01 -4.07
N VAL A 592 17.04 -23.34 -4.99
CA VAL A 592 18.27 -22.60 -4.73
C VAL A 592 18.03 -21.12 -5.00
N HIS A 593 18.45 -20.26 -4.07
CA HIS A 593 18.65 -18.85 -4.35
C HIS A 593 20.14 -18.45 -4.30
N ARG A 594 20.55 -17.52 -5.18
CA ARG A 594 21.90 -16.96 -5.24
C ARG A 594 21.87 -15.56 -4.66
N ASP A 595 22.56 -15.36 -3.53
CA ASP A 595 22.76 -14.04 -2.94
C ASP A 595 23.75 -13.19 -3.76
N SER A 596 23.45 -11.91 -3.98
CA SER A 596 24.51 -10.95 -4.32
C SER A 596 25.07 -10.45 -3.02
N ASN A 597 26.32 -10.81 -2.73
CA ASN A 597 27.06 -10.27 -1.60
C ASN A 597 26.82 -8.76 -1.44
N TYR A 598 26.23 -8.43 -0.28
CA TYR A 598 26.53 -7.21 0.46
C TYR A 598 28.05 -7.02 0.50
N HIS A 599 28.50 -5.84 0.10
CA HIS A 599 29.87 -5.40 0.31
C HIS A 599 30.08 -4.92 1.74
#